data_AF-A0A845LL76-F1
#
_entry.id   AF-A0A845LL76-F1
#
_cell.length_a   1.000
_cell.length_b   1.000
_cell.length_c   1.000
_cell.angle_alpha   90.00
_cell.angle_beta   90.00
_cell.angle_gamma   90.00
#
_symmetry.space_group_name_H-M   'P 1'
#
loop_
_entity.id
_entity.type
_entity.pdbx_description
1 polymer ?
#
loop_
_entity_poly.entity_id
_entity_poly.type
_entity_poly.pdbx_seq_one_letter_code
_entity_poly.pdbx_strand_id
1 'polypeptide(L)'
;MNKNVKIERLCQSKAINHMKNSNITGAAEELKACLIMNPQSVETLNMLGFCYYILCDFDSARELWLESIGIEDKDNQAHSYLEMVEDEEFGAVKDSFEIAARYLEQCDYKNAAFKAIGIIDKKPELVRPYIIAGISLIKLGDDETGRGYIQTAISKDMDNEELKKYSQLYIKPGVMTKNPMNFGLAGKKSAVIVIAVCMAAIAIAAILTNSYPQSTKKNGETAAASNLEKIKQEHFKNEETEEANKQKPQSAADEEKMQNKETAEVSTNPVATIEDEQGLYIASAEKFEAAEYAEAVAGFEKIALSGKQERFVSESIFFAAQSYERLKDFDKAIKYYSMYVEFFSSGHYSDDSLYSLGLAYYAQGDKEKSQSTLKRLMREYPDSMFINSKVKNIILQD
;
A
#
# COMPACT_ATOMS: atom_id res chain seq x y z
N MET A 1 29.45 -15.66 13.32
CA MET A 1 28.66 -14.45 13.01
C MET A 1 27.49 -14.89 12.15
N ASN A 2 26.24 -14.64 12.57
CA ASN A 2 25.05 -15.22 11.94
C ASN A 2 24.78 -14.60 10.55
N LYS A 3 24.37 -15.41 9.57
CA LYS A 3 24.15 -14.95 8.18
C LYS A 3 23.08 -13.85 8.13
N ASN A 4 22.02 -13.99 8.91
CA ASN A 4 20.90 -13.06 8.97
C ASN A 4 21.33 -11.67 9.46
N VAL A 5 22.15 -11.59 10.52
CA VAL A 5 22.68 -10.31 11.06
C VAL A 5 23.53 -9.55 10.05
N LYS A 6 24.20 -10.25 9.11
CA LYS A 6 24.97 -9.60 8.04
C LYS A 6 24.06 -9.08 6.91
N ILE A 7 22.94 -9.75 6.66
CA ILE A 7 21.92 -9.33 5.66
C ILE A 7 21.13 -8.14 6.21
N GLU A 8 20.71 -8.19 7.47
CA GLU A 8 20.03 -7.10 8.19
C GLU A 8 20.82 -5.79 8.13
N ARG A 9 22.11 -5.81 8.53
CA ARG A 9 22.97 -4.62 8.45
C ARG A 9 23.13 -4.06 7.04
N LEU A 10 23.11 -4.92 6.02
CA LEU A 10 23.20 -4.49 4.62
C LEU A 10 21.89 -3.81 4.18
N CYS A 11 20.76 -4.39 4.56
CA CYS A 11 19.41 -3.88 4.31
C CYS A 11 19.19 -2.52 5.00
N GLN A 12 19.51 -2.41 6.29
CA GLN A 12 19.51 -1.15 7.04
C GLN A 12 20.45 -0.10 6.40
N SER A 13 21.64 -0.49 5.95
CA SER A 13 22.57 0.41 5.27
C SER A 13 22.00 0.95 3.94
N LYS A 14 21.24 0.12 3.21
CA LYS A 14 20.54 0.54 1.99
C LYS A 14 19.39 1.50 2.32
N ALA A 15 18.56 1.20 3.32
CA ALA A 15 17.51 2.10 3.80
C ALA A 15 18.06 3.48 4.21
N ILE A 16 19.16 3.52 4.97
CA ILE A 16 19.85 4.77 5.36
C ILE A 16 20.30 5.58 4.12
N ASN A 17 20.75 4.91 3.05
CA ASN A 17 21.11 5.61 1.81
C ASN A 17 19.90 6.16 1.07
N HIS A 18 18.77 5.45 1.05
CA HIS A 18 17.50 5.99 0.56
C HIS A 18 17.08 7.25 1.35
N MET A 19 17.08 7.20 2.69
CA MET A 19 16.76 8.35 3.54
C MET A 19 17.69 9.55 3.31
N LYS A 20 19.01 9.33 3.17
CA LYS A 20 20.00 10.38 2.86
C LYS A 20 19.76 11.05 1.51
N ASN A 21 19.19 10.33 0.56
CA ASN A 21 18.83 10.82 -0.77
C ASN A 21 17.39 11.34 -0.83
N SER A 22 16.75 11.65 0.30
CA SER A 22 15.35 12.05 0.38
C SER A 22 14.41 11.10 -0.37
N ASN A 23 14.66 9.80 -0.31
CA ASN A 23 13.76 8.76 -0.80
C ASN A 23 13.24 8.00 0.43
N ILE A 24 12.11 8.46 0.96
CA ILE A 24 11.52 7.97 2.21
C ILE A 24 10.65 6.75 1.93
N THR A 25 9.95 6.72 0.80
CA THR A 25 9.14 5.56 0.38
C THR A 25 10.03 4.33 0.12
N GLY A 26 11.11 4.47 -0.66
CA GLY A 26 12.07 3.39 -0.89
C GLY A 26 12.86 2.99 0.36
N ALA A 27 13.07 3.91 1.31
CA ALA A 27 13.59 3.54 2.63
C ALA A 27 12.60 2.67 3.41
N ALA A 28 11.31 3.02 3.42
CA ALA A 28 10.27 2.24 4.07
C ALA A 28 10.12 0.85 3.43
N GLU A 29 10.18 0.74 2.11
CA GLU A 29 10.15 -0.54 1.39
C GLU A 29 11.33 -1.45 1.76
N GLU A 30 12.54 -0.90 1.80
CA GLU A 30 13.73 -1.66 2.21
C GLU A 30 13.61 -2.11 3.68
N LEU A 31 13.16 -1.23 4.59
CA LEU A 31 12.98 -1.57 6.01
C LEU A 31 11.91 -2.65 6.22
N LYS A 32 10.82 -2.63 5.45
CA LYS A 32 9.83 -3.74 5.43
C LYS A 32 10.49 -5.06 5.02
N ALA A 33 11.35 -5.04 4.00
CA ALA A 33 12.11 -6.24 3.60
C ALA A 33 13.09 -6.69 4.70
N CYS A 34 13.70 -5.75 5.45
CA CYS A 34 14.54 -6.08 6.60
C CYS A 34 13.73 -6.79 7.71
N LEU A 35 12.50 -6.32 8.00
CA LEU A 35 11.63 -6.92 9.02
C LEU A 35 11.14 -8.33 8.62
N ILE A 36 10.95 -8.64 7.34
CA ILE A 36 10.68 -10.02 6.89
C ILE A 36 11.83 -10.97 7.30
N MET A 37 13.07 -10.47 7.30
CA MET A 37 14.27 -11.26 7.66
C MET A 37 14.57 -11.27 9.17
N ASN A 38 14.24 -10.21 9.89
CA ASN A 38 14.29 -10.13 11.36
C ASN A 38 13.11 -9.30 11.91
N PRO A 39 11.96 -9.92 12.20
CA PRO A 39 10.77 -9.20 12.66
C PRO A 39 10.99 -8.47 13.98
N GLN A 40 11.85 -9.01 14.86
CA GLN A 40 12.11 -8.46 16.19
C GLN A 40 13.23 -7.39 16.19
N SER A 41 13.48 -6.73 15.06
CA SER A 41 14.54 -5.74 14.92
C SER A 41 14.08 -4.35 15.40
N VAL A 42 14.25 -4.08 16.70
CA VAL A 42 13.96 -2.80 17.38
C VAL A 42 14.42 -1.58 16.60
N GLU A 43 15.67 -1.59 16.09
CA GLU A 43 16.23 -0.51 15.27
C GLU A 43 15.46 -0.32 13.95
N THR A 44 15.12 -1.41 13.28
CA THR A 44 14.42 -1.41 11.99
C THR A 44 12.96 -0.96 12.15
N LEU A 45 12.26 -1.41 13.21
CA LEU A 45 10.92 -0.95 13.57
C LEU A 45 10.92 0.57 13.83
N ASN A 46 11.88 1.05 14.62
CA ASN A 46 12.04 2.47 14.93
C ASN A 46 12.28 3.32 13.67
N MET A 47 13.16 2.87 12.77
CA MET A 47 13.43 3.53 11.49
C MET A 47 12.20 3.54 10.56
N LEU A 48 11.47 2.42 10.48
CA LEU A 48 10.29 2.32 9.62
C LEU A 48 9.16 3.21 10.14
N GLY A 49 8.94 3.26 11.45
CA GLY A 49 7.99 4.18 12.07
C GLY A 49 8.32 5.64 11.79
N PHE A 50 9.61 6.00 11.77
CA PHE A 50 10.02 7.36 11.37
C PHE A 50 9.79 7.67 9.89
N CYS A 51 9.95 6.69 8.99
CA CYS A 51 9.57 6.85 7.58
C CYS A 51 8.06 7.08 7.44
N TYR A 52 7.24 6.29 8.13
CA TYR A 52 5.79 6.44 8.16
C TYR A 52 5.33 7.79 8.76
N TYR A 53 5.97 8.27 9.83
CA TYR A 53 5.74 9.62 10.36
C TYR A 53 5.94 10.70 9.29
N ILE A 54 7.05 10.67 8.54
CA ILE A 54 7.33 11.64 7.45
C ILE A 54 6.29 11.54 6.33
N LEU A 55 5.88 10.31 5.97
CA LEU A 55 4.86 10.01 4.96
C LEU A 55 3.41 10.30 5.44
N CYS A 56 3.25 10.72 6.70
CA CYS A 56 1.97 11.05 7.36
C CYS A 56 1.06 9.83 7.59
N ASP A 57 1.66 8.65 7.76
CA ASP A 57 1.03 7.42 8.24
C ASP A 57 1.30 7.29 9.75
N PHE A 58 0.64 8.14 10.53
CA PHE A 58 0.96 8.33 11.95
C PHE A 58 0.56 7.13 12.82
N ASP A 59 -0.47 6.40 12.42
CA ASP A 59 -0.94 5.22 13.15
C ASP A 59 0.01 4.04 12.95
N SER A 60 0.42 3.74 11.72
CA SER A 60 1.45 2.71 11.48
C SER A 60 2.80 3.09 12.10
N ALA A 61 3.14 4.38 12.17
CA ALA A 61 4.33 4.85 12.88
C ALA A 61 4.26 4.54 14.38
N ARG A 62 3.13 4.85 15.01
CA ARG A 62 2.86 4.60 16.42
C ARG A 62 2.84 3.11 16.77
N GLU A 63 2.22 2.28 15.93
CA GLU A 63 2.17 0.82 16.12
C GLU A 63 3.57 0.19 16.13
N LEU A 64 4.44 0.56 15.18
CA LEU A 64 5.81 0.04 15.11
C LEU A 64 6.67 0.46 16.32
N TRP A 65 6.46 1.67 16.86
CA TRP A 65 7.15 2.12 18.07
C TRP A 65 6.65 1.38 19.32
N LEU A 66 5.36 1.08 19.41
CA LEU A 66 4.82 0.22 20.47
C LEU A 66 5.31 -1.22 20.37
N GLU A 67 5.37 -1.80 19.17
CA GLU A 67 5.93 -3.14 18.92
C GLU A 67 7.41 -3.20 19.34
N SER A 68 8.19 -2.18 18.95
CA SER A 68 9.59 -2.01 19.31
C SER A 68 9.81 -2.00 20.84
N ILE A 69 8.99 -1.27 21.60
CA ILE A 69 9.01 -1.26 23.07
C ILE A 69 8.60 -2.62 23.65
N GLY A 70 7.62 -3.29 23.03
CA GLY A 70 7.20 -4.65 23.41
C GLY A 70 8.29 -5.71 23.25
N ILE A 71 9.27 -5.49 22.36
CA ILE A 71 10.44 -6.35 22.18
C ILE A 71 11.57 -5.97 23.16
N GLU A 72 11.93 -4.69 23.22
CA GLU A 72 12.94 -4.15 24.15
C GLU A 72 12.49 -2.78 24.66
N ASP A 73 12.06 -2.73 25.92
CA ASP A 73 11.55 -1.51 26.56
C ASP A 73 12.68 -0.58 27.04
N LYS A 74 13.71 -1.17 27.65
CA LYS A 74 14.78 -0.44 28.32
C LYS A 74 15.65 0.33 27.33
N ASP A 75 15.86 1.62 27.60
CA ASP A 75 16.68 2.55 26.80
C ASP A 75 16.19 2.73 25.33
N ASN A 76 14.99 2.27 25.00
CA ASN A 76 14.43 2.34 23.64
C ASN A 76 13.98 3.76 23.29
N GLN A 77 14.44 4.24 22.12
CA GLN A 77 14.15 5.58 21.61
C GLN A 77 12.67 5.77 21.22
N ALA A 78 11.95 4.68 20.95
CA ALA A 78 10.52 4.66 20.66
C ALA A 78 9.67 5.43 21.69
N HIS A 79 10.04 5.40 22.98
CA HIS A 79 9.36 6.19 24.02
C HIS A 79 9.34 7.69 23.69
N SER A 80 10.46 8.25 23.23
CA SER A 80 10.55 9.67 22.84
C SER A 80 9.79 9.98 21.53
N TYR A 81 9.62 8.98 20.66
CA TYR A 81 8.86 9.14 19.43
C TYR A 81 7.35 9.07 19.70
N LEU A 82 6.91 8.22 20.63
CA LEU A 82 5.54 8.20 21.15
C LEU A 82 5.21 9.50 21.87
N GLU A 83 6.06 9.99 22.78
CA GLU A 83 5.88 11.30 23.43
C GLU A 83 5.72 12.44 22.39
N MET A 84 6.47 12.39 21.28
CA MET A 84 6.34 13.37 20.19
C MET A 84 5.00 13.32 19.43
N VAL A 85 4.35 12.15 19.31
CA VAL A 85 3.09 11.99 18.54
C VAL A 85 1.83 11.85 19.39
N GLU A 86 1.97 11.56 20.68
CA GLU A 86 0.85 11.54 21.64
C GLU A 86 0.69 12.89 22.37
N ASP A 87 1.60 13.84 22.15
CA ASP A 87 1.47 15.23 22.61
C ASP A 87 0.23 15.94 22.03
N GLU A 88 -0.37 16.81 22.85
CA GLU A 88 -1.62 17.52 22.51
C GLU A 88 -1.45 18.46 21.30
N GLU A 89 -0.28 19.10 21.13
CA GLU A 89 -0.03 19.93 19.95
C GLU A 89 0.12 19.07 18.69
N PHE A 90 0.65 17.84 18.81
CA PHE A 90 0.70 16.90 17.69
C PHE A 90 -0.67 16.31 17.34
N GLY A 91 -1.51 16.01 18.34
CA GLY A 91 -2.90 15.60 18.11
C GLY A 91 -3.65 16.62 17.23
N ALA A 92 -3.50 17.92 17.52
CA ALA A 92 -4.06 18.99 16.70
C ALA A 92 -3.48 19.08 15.27
N VAL A 93 -2.26 18.57 15.04
CA VAL A 93 -1.68 18.41 13.70
C VAL A 93 -2.31 17.21 12.97
N LYS A 94 -2.45 16.05 13.63
CA LYS A 94 -3.12 14.86 13.07
C LYS A 94 -4.55 15.20 12.64
N ASP A 95 -5.34 15.77 13.55
CA ASP A 95 -6.71 16.23 13.26
C ASP A 95 -6.75 17.20 12.08
N SER A 96 -5.83 18.17 12.04
CA SER A 96 -5.77 19.15 10.97
C SER A 96 -5.42 18.54 9.62
N PHE A 97 -4.60 17.47 9.60
CA PHE A 97 -4.24 16.74 8.39
C PHE A 97 -5.43 15.97 7.83
N GLU A 98 -6.15 15.23 8.67
CA GLU A 98 -7.38 14.52 8.28
C GLU A 98 -8.49 15.48 7.82
N ILE A 99 -8.59 16.66 8.43
CA ILE A 99 -9.51 17.72 7.99
C ILE A 99 -9.07 18.28 6.62
N ALA A 100 -7.77 18.50 6.40
CA ALA A 100 -7.26 19.01 5.12
C ALA A 100 -7.51 18.03 3.96
N ALA A 101 -7.32 16.73 4.20
CA ALA A 101 -7.63 15.67 3.23
C ALA A 101 -9.13 15.65 2.87
N ARG A 102 -10.01 15.64 3.88
CA ARG A 102 -11.47 15.67 3.67
C ARG A 102 -11.93 16.92 2.90
N TYR A 103 -11.36 18.09 3.15
CA TYR A 103 -11.67 19.29 2.37
C TYR A 103 -11.23 19.16 0.90
N LEU A 104 -10.08 18.55 0.62
CA LEU A 104 -9.60 18.32 -0.74
C LEU A 104 -10.55 17.38 -1.51
N GLU A 105 -10.97 16.27 -0.89
CA GLU A 105 -11.95 15.32 -1.46
C GLU A 105 -13.30 15.99 -1.75
N GLN A 106 -13.77 16.86 -0.85
CA GLN A 106 -15.00 17.64 -1.00
C GLN A 106 -14.87 18.81 -1.99
N CYS A 107 -13.72 18.97 -2.64
CA CYS A 107 -13.38 20.10 -3.53
C CYS A 107 -13.43 21.49 -2.84
N ASP A 108 -13.37 21.55 -1.50
CA ASP A 108 -13.19 22.79 -0.75
C ASP A 108 -11.71 23.17 -0.68
N TYR A 109 -11.18 23.53 -1.85
CA TYR A 109 -9.77 23.82 -2.05
C TYR A 109 -9.28 24.99 -1.17
N LYS A 110 -10.15 25.93 -0.80
CA LYS A 110 -9.77 27.06 0.06
C LYS A 110 -9.45 26.59 1.48
N ASN A 111 -10.32 25.78 2.07
CA ASN A 111 -10.11 25.28 3.42
C ASN A 111 -9.04 24.18 3.46
N ALA A 112 -8.94 23.35 2.42
CA ALA A 112 -7.86 22.38 2.23
C ALA A 112 -6.48 23.07 2.19
N ALA A 113 -6.30 24.10 1.35
CA ALA A 113 -5.05 24.86 1.28
C ALA A 113 -4.70 25.52 2.61
N PHE A 114 -5.66 26.21 3.25
CA PHE A 114 -5.43 26.89 4.53
C PHE A 114 -4.97 25.91 5.63
N LYS A 115 -5.64 24.76 5.77
CA LYS A 115 -5.26 23.73 6.74
C LYS A 115 -3.92 23.09 6.43
N ALA A 116 -3.67 22.74 5.16
CA ALA A 116 -2.42 22.13 4.73
C ALA A 116 -1.20 23.04 4.96
N ILE A 117 -1.30 24.33 4.64
CA ILE A 117 -0.22 25.32 4.88
C ILE A 117 0.03 25.49 6.38
N GLY A 118 -1.01 25.57 7.22
CA GLY A 118 -0.85 25.65 8.67
C GLY A 118 -0.18 24.42 9.30
N ILE A 119 -0.26 23.24 8.67
CA ILE A 119 0.52 22.06 9.06
C ILE A 119 1.97 22.20 8.62
N ILE A 120 2.22 22.65 7.39
CA ILE A 120 3.58 22.88 6.85
C ILE A 120 4.37 23.86 7.72
N ASP A 121 3.74 24.93 8.19
CA ASP A 121 4.37 25.93 9.07
C ASP A 121 4.82 25.34 10.42
N LYS A 122 4.08 24.36 10.95
CA LYS A 122 4.37 23.67 12.23
C LYS A 122 5.32 22.48 12.08
N LYS A 123 5.12 21.68 11.04
CA LYS A 123 5.75 20.37 10.80
C LYS A 123 6.25 20.29 9.34
N PRO A 124 7.23 21.14 8.97
CA PRO A 124 7.72 21.25 7.60
C PRO A 124 8.45 20.02 7.12
N GLU A 125 8.73 19.02 7.96
CA GLU A 125 9.31 17.73 7.57
C GLU A 125 8.34 16.85 6.78
N LEU A 126 7.04 16.93 7.07
CA LEU A 126 5.98 16.08 6.52
C LEU A 126 5.82 16.23 4.99
N VAL A 127 5.47 15.13 4.30
CA VAL A 127 5.36 15.10 2.84
C VAL A 127 3.95 15.47 2.34
N ARG A 128 2.93 14.74 2.79
CA ARG A 128 1.56 14.83 2.23
C ARG A 128 0.89 16.22 2.33
N PRO A 129 1.10 17.05 3.37
CA PRO A 129 0.55 18.41 3.42
C PRO A 129 0.93 19.28 2.20
N TYR A 130 2.15 19.14 1.66
CA TYR A 130 2.58 19.88 0.48
C TYR A 130 1.77 19.50 -0.77
N ILE A 131 1.35 18.24 -0.89
CA ILE A 131 0.50 17.77 -1.99
C ILE A 131 -0.88 18.44 -1.89
N ILE A 132 -1.49 18.41 -0.70
CA ILE A 132 -2.81 18.97 -0.45
C ILE A 132 -2.82 20.48 -0.73
N ALA A 133 -1.83 21.22 -0.22
CA ALA A 133 -1.66 22.64 -0.50
C ALA A 133 -1.47 22.90 -2.00
N GLY A 134 -0.60 22.12 -2.66
CA GLY A 134 -0.26 22.26 -4.07
C GLY A 134 -1.44 22.06 -5.02
N ILE A 135 -2.16 20.95 -4.89
CA ILE A 135 -3.36 20.66 -5.70
C ILE A 135 -4.42 21.73 -5.45
N SER A 136 -4.68 22.07 -4.19
CA SER A 136 -5.71 23.04 -3.82
C SER A 136 -5.46 24.43 -4.42
N LEU A 137 -4.22 24.92 -4.36
CA LEU A 137 -3.85 26.22 -4.95
C LEU A 137 -4.02 26.23 -6.47
N ILE A 138 -3.62 25.16 -7.17
CA ILE A 138 -3.83 25.04 -8.62
C ILE A 138 -5.32 25.03 -8.97
N LYS A 139 -6.16 24.35 -8.18
CA LYS A 139 -7.62 24.33 -8.38
C LYS A 139 -8.29 25.69 -8.08
N LEU A 140 -7.65 26.54 -7.26
CA LEU A 140 -8.06 27.93 -7.04
C LEU A 140 -7.50 28.92 -8.09
N GLY A 141 -6.63 28.45 -9.00
CA GLY A 141 -5.99 29.26 -10.04
C GLY A 141 -4.64 29.87 -9.64
N ASP A 142 -4.11 29.61 -8.44
CA ASP A 142 -2.73 29.95 -8.06
C ASP A 142 -1.75 28.86 -8.51
N ASP A 143 -1.56 28.87 -9.82
CA ASP A 143 -0.81 27.93 -10.61
C ASP A 143 0.70 27.93 -10.29
N GLU A 144 1.31 29.10 -10.00
CA GLU A 144 2.74 29.20 -9.68
C GLU A 144 3.03 28.67 -8.27
N THR A 145 2.29 29.14 -7.28
CA THR A 145 2.49 28.74 -5.88
C THR A 145 2.18 27.26 -5.69
N GLY A 146 1.07 26.77 -6.25
CA GLY A 146 0.68 25.37 -6.11
C GLY A 146 1.69 24.39 -6.71
N ARG A 147 2.29 24.70 -7.87
CA ARG A 147 3.40 23.90 -8.44
C ARG A 147 4.65 23.93 -7.56
N GLY A 148 4.94 25.07 -6.92
CA GLY A 148 6.05 25.17 -5.97
C GLY A 148 5.88 24.22 -4.77
N TYR A 149 4.66 24.06 -4.25
CA TYR A 149 4.36 23.08 -3.20
C TYR A 149 4.54 21.63 -3.69
N ILE A 150 4.02 21.27 -4.88
CA ILE A 150 4.19 19.91 -5.46
C ILE A 150 5.68 19.59 -5.66
N GLN A 151 6.46 20.53 -6.21
CA GLN A 151 7.89 20.34 -6.40
C GLN A 151 8.65 20.16 -5.08
N THR A 152 8.21 20.84 -4.00
CA THR A 152 8.75 20.64 -2.66
C THR A 152 8.37 19.28 -2.09
N ALA A 153 7.13 18.79 -2.28
CA ALA A 153 6.73 17.43 -1.91
C ALA A 153 7.65 16.38 -2.56
N ILE A 154 7.87 16.49 -3.87
CA ILE A 154 8.77 15.60 -4.62
C ILE A 154 10.20 15.69 -4.07
N SER A 155 10.71 16.88 -3.74
CA SER A 155 12.07 17.01 -3.18
C SER A 155 12.28 16.35 -1.80
N LYS A 156 11.18 16.00 -1.11
CA LYS A 156 11.18 15.32 0.18
C LYS A 156 11.08 13.80 0.05
N ASP A 157 10.58 13.31 -1.07
CA ASP A 157 10.44 11.88 -1.38
C ASP A 157 10.67 11.66 -2.89
N MET A 158 11.92 11.80 -3.34
CA MET A 158 12.31 12.03 -4.74
C MET A 158 11.98 10.89 -5.69
N ASP A 159 11.95 9.65 -5.19
CA ASP A 159 11.67 8.48 -6.02
C ASP A 159 10.23 7.98 -5.92
N ASN A 160 9.36 8.68 -5.18
CA ASN A 160 7.97 8.30 -5.04
C ASN A 160 7.20 8.50 -6.36
N GLU A 161 6.86 7.40 -7.03
CA GLU A 161 6.15 7.41 -8.31
C GLU A 161 4.74 8.00 -8.21
N GLU A 162 4.07 7.92 -7.05
CA GLU A 162 2.81 8.63 -6.82
C GLU A 162 3.02 10.15 -6.87
N LEU A 163 4.07 10.67 -6.21
CA LEU A 163 4.43 12.10 -6.26
C LEU A 163 4.79 12.56 -7.68
N LYS A 164 5.49 11.71 -8.45
CA LYS A 164 5.82 11.98 -9.85
C LYS A 164 4.57 12.01 -10.75
N LYS A 165 3.54 11.20 -10.48
CA LYS A 165 2.23 11.29 -11.17
C LYS A 165 1.57 12.67 -10.97
N TYR A 166 1.62 13.26 -9.76
CA TYR A 166 1.13 14.64 -9.55
C TYR A 166 1.92 15.70 -10.33
N SER A 167 3.23 15.53 -10.53
CA SER A 167 4.02 16.40 -11.42
C SER A 167 3.44 16.40 -12.84
N GLN A 168 3.22 15.21 -13.42
CA GLN A 168 2.71 15.07 -14.80
C GLN A 168 1.30 15.65 -14.97
N LEU A 169 0.44 15.50 -13.95
CA LEU A 169 -0.94 15.99 -13.95
C LEU A 169 -1.05 17.53 -13.82
N TYR A 170 -0.12 18.16 -13.10
CA TYR A 170 -0.26 19.55 -12.64
C TYR A 170 0.88 20.50 -13.06
N ILE A 171 1.96 19.98 -13.65
CA ILE A 171 3.09 20.74 -14.21
C ILE A 171 3.12 20.57 -15.73
N LYS A 172 2.82 21.64 -16.46
CA LYS A 172 2.85 21.62 -17.94
C LYS A 172 4.28 21.46 -18.48
N PRO A 173 4.52 20.59 -19.47
CA PRO A 173 5.83 20.49 -20.13
C PRO A 173 6.30 21.84 -20.66
N GLY A 174 7.56 22.19 -20.39
CA GLY A 174 8.18 23.45 -20.85
C GLY A 174 8.00 24.67 -19.94
N VAL A 175 7.23 24.57 -18.85
CA VAL A 175 7.24 25.61 -17.81
C VAL A 175 8.48 25.40 -16.94
N MET A 176 9.44 26.32 -16.99
CA MET A 176 10.52 26.37 -16.00
C MET A 176 9.94 26.73 -14.63
N THR A 177 9.66 25.72 -13.81
CA THR A 177 9.44 25.89 -12.38
C THR A 177 10.74 26.36 -11.75
N LYS A 178 10.69 27.44 -10.95
CA LYS A 178 11.81 27.83 -10.08
C LYS A 178 12.12 26.66 -9.11
N ASN A 179 13.31 26.69 -8.51
CA ASN A 179 13.72 25.77 -7.44
C ASN A 179 12.59 25.53 -6.42
N PRO A 180 12.50 24.33 -5.81
CA PRO A 180 11.50 24.03 -4.78
C PRO A 180 11.41 25.16 -3.76
N MET A 181 10.18 25.54 -3.39
CA MET A 181 9.96 26.75 -2.62
C MET A 181 10.77 26.71 -1.34
N ASN A 182 11.64 27.70 -1.16
CA ASN A 182 12.46 27.85 0.02
C ASN A 182 11.59 28.40 1.15
N PHE A 183 10.78 27.52 1.74
CA PHE A 183 10.14 27.71 3.04
C PHE A 183 11.24 27.78 4.10
N GLY A 184 11.95 28.91 4.09
CA GLY A 184 13.17 29.10 4.84
C GLY A 184 12.86 28.93 6.32
N LEU A 185 13.63 28.05 6.98
CA LEU A 185 13.55 27.85 8.41
C LEU A 185 13.69 29.18 9.16
N ALA A 186 12.55 29.72 9.59
CA ALA A 186 12.42 30.78 10.58
C ALA A 186 12.79 30.21 11.96
N GLY A 187 14.03 29.71 12.08
CA GLY A 187 14.47 28.82 13.13
C GLY A 187 15.56 27.87 12.65
N LYS A 188 16.79 28.37 12.45
CA LYS A 188 18.00 27.59 12.15
C LYS A 188 18.38 26.52 13.20
N LYS A 189 17.49 26.20 14.13
CA LYS A 189 17.65 25.18 15.18
C LYS A 189 16.96 23.86 14.80
N SER A 190 15.73 23.87 14.26
CA SER A 190 14.95 22.62 14.09
C SER A 190 15.44 21.69 12.98
N ALA A 191 15.82 22.18 11.79
CA ALA A 191 16.40 21.29 10.76
C ALA A 191 17.78 20.73 11.16
N VAL A 192 18.55 21.50 11.94
CA VAL A 192 19.79 21.00 12.55
C VAL A 192 19.45 19.92 13.59
N ILE A 193 18.38 20.07 14.38
CA ILE A 193 17.91 19.04 15.31
C ILE A 193 17.46 17.77 14.56
N VAL A 194 16.63 17.84 13.50
CA VAL A 194 16.19 16.62 12.79
C VAL A 194 17.37 15.88 12.14
N ILE A 195 18.26 16.59 11.44
CA ILE A 195 19.46 15.97 10.86
C ILE A 195 20.40 15.47 11.96
N ALA A 196 20.55 16.19 13.08
CA ALA A 196 21.35 15.75 14.21
C ALA A 196 20.72 14.60 15.01
N VAL A 197 19.40 14.44 15.04
CA VAL A 197 18.69 13.30 15.65
C VAL A 197 18.90 12.07 14.78
N CYS A 198 18.70 12.19 13.47
CA CYS A 198 19.03 11.12 12.52
C CYS A 198 20.53 10.75 12.57
N MET A 199 21.45 11.72 12.74
CA MET A 199 22.89 11.42 12.87
C MET A 199 23.31 10.98 14.29
N ALA A 200 22.60 11.35 15.35
CA ALA A 200 22.86 10.90 16.71
C ALA A 200 22.41 9.45 16.91
N ALA A 201 21.27 9.06 16.32
CA ALA A 201 20.85 7.66 16.25
C ALA A 201 21.96 6.79 15.60
N ILE A 202 22.52 7.25 14.47
CA ILE A 202 23.65 6.59 13.77
C ILE A 202 24.92 6.54 14.66
N ALA A 203 25.21 7.59 15.43
CA ALA A 203 26.40 7.65 16.28
C ALA A 203 26.31 6.72 17.52
N ILE A 204 25.13 6.56 18.11
CA ILE A 204 24.90 5.68 19.26
C ILE A 204 24.90 4.21 18.84
N ALA A 205 24.26 3.88 17.70
CA ALA A 205 24.28 2.54 17.11
C ALA A 205 25.71 2.03 16.87
N ALA A 206 26.63 2.90 16.42
CA ALA A 206 28.03 2.54 16.22
C ALA A 206 28.74 2.12 17.52
N ILE A 207 28.45 2.77 18.65
CA ILE A 207 29.11 2.53 19.95
C ILE A 207 28.63 1.23 20.60
N LEU A 208 27.36 0.88 20.46
CA LEU A 208 26.75 -0.30 21.10
C LEU A 208 27.09 -1.64 20.43
N THR A 209 27.71 -1.63 19.23
CA THR A 209 28.09 -2.88 18.52
C THR A 209 29.13 -3.75 19.24
N ASN A 210 29.75 -3.28 20.33
CA ASN A 210 30.86 -3.96 20.99
C ASN A 210 30.49 -4.80 22.22
N SER A 211 29.21 -4.88 22.62
CA SER A 211 28.81 -5.69 23.79
C SER A 211 27.33 -6.08 23.84
N TYR A 212 26.97 -7.27 23.33
CA TYR A 212 25.75 -7.98 23.76
C TYR A 212 25.81 -9.51 23.55
N PRO A 213 25.45 -10.34 24.55
CA PRO A 213 25.28 -11.80 24.42
C PRO A 213 23.81 -12.24 24.22
N GLN A 214 23.60 -13.51 23.91
CA GLN A 214 22.34 -14.11 23.41
C GLN A 214 21.25 -14.41 24.48
N SER A 215 19.99 -14.49 24.03
CA SER A 215 18.88 -15.31 24.58
C SER A 215 17.94 -15.73 23.42
N THR A 216 16.84 -16.51 23.63
CA THR A 216 16.03 -17.05 22.50
C THR A 216 14.55 -17.43 22.80
N LYS A 217 13.64 -17.19 21.82
CA LYS A 217 12.32 -17.85 21.55
C LYS A 217 11.13 -17.47 22.48
N LYS A 218 9.83 -17.54 22.09
CA LYS A 218 9.15 -18.54 21.23
C LYS A 218 7.69 -18.18 20.80
N ASN A 219 7.31 -18.52 19.55
CA ASN A 219 6.00 -18.94 18.97
C ASN A 219 4.65 -18.24 19.26
N GLY A 220 3.87 -18.00 18.18
CA GLY A 220 2.84 -18.98 17.76
C GLY A 220 1.58 -18.44 17.03
N GLU A 221 1.25 -18.98 15.85
CA GLU A 221 -0.08 -18.82 15.21
C GLU A 221 -0.36 -19.91 14.17
N THR A 222 -1.57 -20.50 14.18
CA THR A 222 -2.08 -21.46 13.16
C THR A 222 -3.59 -21.66 13.33
N ALA A 223 -4.42 -21.02 12.49
CA ALA A 223 -5.88 -21.24 12.47
C ALA A 223 -6.54 -20.93 11.11
N ALA A 224 -6.16 -19.83 10.43
CA ALA A 224 -6.87 -19.33 9.25
C ALA A 224 -6.80 -20.22 7.99
N ALA A 225 -5.68 -20.93 7.78
CA ALA A 225 -5.39 -21.60 6.51
C ALA A 225 -6.40 -22.71 6.09
N SER A 226 -7.11 -23.34 7.04
CA SER A 226 -7.90 -24.55 6.76
C SER A 226 -9.28 -24.31 6.12
N ASN A 227 -9.76 -23.06 6.09
CA ASN A 227 -11.07 -22.71 5.54
C ASN A 227 -10.99 -22.26 4.07
N LEU A 228 -9.94 -21.50 3.72
CA LEU A 228 -9.71 -21.01 2.36
C LEU A 228 -9.56 -22.15 1.34
N GLU A 229 -8.86 -23.23 1.72
CA GLU A 229 -8.55 -24.35 0.82
C GLU A 229 -9.79 -25.21 0.48
N LYS A 230 -10.82 -25.24 1.34
CA LYS A 230 -12.07 -25.96 1.08
C LYS A 230 -12.97 -25.20 0.11
N ILE A 231 -13.12 -23.89 0.29
CA ILE A 231 -14.05 -23.10 -0.53
C ILE A 231 -13.49 -22.83 -1.94
N LYS A 232 -12.15 -22.78 -2.08
CA LYS A 232 -11.46 -22.84 -3.39
C LYS A 232 -11.86 -24.07 -4.22
N GLN A 233 -12.22 -25.20 -3.59
CA GLN A 233 -12.62 -26.43 -4.31
C GLN A 233 -14.11 -26.49 -4.68
N GLU A 234 -14.97 -25.71 -4.02
CA GLU A 234 -16.41 -25.67 -4.29
C GLU A 234 -16.76 -24.62 -5.35
N HIS A 235 -16.14 -23.43 -5.31
CA HIS A 235 -16.42 -22.38 -6.30
C HIS A 235 -15.89 -22.67 -7.71
N PHE A 236 -14.80 -23.43 -7.86
CA PHE A 236 -14.16 -23.66 -9.17
C PHE A 236 -14.72 -24.85 -9.97
N LYS A 237 -15.53 -25.71 -9.36
CA LYS A 237 -16.16 -26.85 -10.06
C LYS A 237 -17.30 -26.46 -11.01
N ASN A 238 -17.82 -25.23 -10.91
CA ASN A 238 -19.01 -24.84 -11.65
C ASN A 238 -18.72 -24.23 -13.03
N GLU A 239 -17.45 -23.89 -13.35
CA GLU A 239 -17.09 -23.25 -14.62
C GLU A 239 -16.61 -24.25 -15.71
N GLU A 240 -16.02 -25.38 -15.34
CA GLU A 240 -15.58 -26.41 -16.33
C GLU A 240 -16.73 -27.11 -17.07
N THR A 241 -17.99 -26.95 -16.62
CA THR A 241 -19.15 -27.62 -17.21
C THR A 241 -19.96 -26.79 -18.22
N GLU A 242 -19.80 -25.47 -18.30
CA GLU A 242 -20.62 -24.63 -19.20
C GLU A 242 -19.94 -24.29 -20.54
N GLU A 243 -18.61 -24.19 -20.61
CA GLU A 243 -17.91 -23.95 -21.89
C GLU A 243 -17.84 -25.18 -22.82
N ALA A 244 -18.09 -26.38 -22.29
CA ALA A 244 -17.98 -27.62 -23.07
C ALA A 244 -19.11 -27.86 -24.09
N ASN A 245 -20.15 -27.02 -24.15
CA ASN A 245 -21.35 -27.31 -24.94
C ASN A 245 -21.90 -26.12 -25.77
N LYS A 246 -21.10 -25.62 -26.71
CA LYS A 246 -21.60 -25.02 -27.96
C LYS A 246 -20.59 -25.15 -29.13
N GLN A 247 -21.07 -25.82 -30.18
CA GLN A 247 -20.64 -25.72 -31.59
C GLN A 247 -19.32 -26.38 -32.05
N LYS A 248 -19.49 -27.57 -32.63
CA LYS A 248 -18.87 -28.01 -33.90
C LYS A 248 -20.01 -28.10 -34.96
N PRO A 249 -19.78 -28.16 -36.29
CA PRO A 249 -18.72 -28.95 -36.93
C PRO A 249 -18.04 -28.42 -38.23
N GLN A 250 -16.99 -29.17 -38.65
CA GLN A 250 -16.46 -29.37 -40.02
C GLN A 250 -15.68 -28.21 -40.69
N SER A 251 -14.61 -28.45 -41.48
CA SER A 251 -13.99 -29.72 -41.97
C SER A 251 -12.51 -29.56 -42.38
N ALA A 252 -11.75 -30.67 -42.31
CA ALA A 252 -10.60 -31.08 -43.15
C ALA A 252 -9.56 -30.02 -43.61
N ALA A 253 -8.25 -30.14 -43.32
CA ALA A 253 -7.52 -31.22 -42.63
C ALA A 253 -6.32 -30.64 -41.79
N ASP A 254 -5.04 -31.04 -41.81
CA ASP A 254 -4.28 -32.02 -42.61
C ASP A 254 -3.05 -32.59 -41.84
N GLU A 255 -2.30 -33.51 -42.48
CA GLU A 255 -1.10 -34.23 -42.02
C GLU A 255 0.19 -33.37 -42.20
N GLU A 256 1.30 -33.51 -41.46
CA GLU A 256 2.06 -34.73 -41.12
C GLU A 256 2.65 -34.76 -39.69
N LYS A 257 3.22 -35.93 -39.33
CA LYS A 257 3.73 -36.29 -37.99
C LYS A 257 5.25 -36.15 -37.89
N MET A 258 5.76 -35.94 -36.67
CA MET A 258 6.84 -36.81 -36.17
C MET A 258 6.70 -37.07 -34.67
N GLN A 259 6.84 -38.34 -34.28
CA GLN A 259 6.77 -38.81 -32.89
C GLN A 259 8.19 -38.99 -32.33
N ASN A 260 8.39 -38.76 -31.03
CA ASN A 260 8.56 -39.89 -30.11
C ASN A 260 8.46 -39.49 -28.63
N LYS A 261 8.34 -40.53 -27.79
CA LYS A 261 7.73 -40.49 -26.46
C LYS A 261 8.40 -41.53 -25.56
N GLU A 262 8.80 -41.12 -24.35
CA GLU A 262 9.07 -41.96 -23.17
C GLU A 262 9.19 -40.96 -21.98
N THR A 263 8.29 -40.85 -21.00
CA THR A 263 7.91 -41.76 -19.89
C THR A 263 9.09 -42.31 -19.08
N ALA A 264 9.09 -42.32 -17.74
CA ALA A 264 8.34 -41.57 -16.71
C ALA A 264 8.94 -41.96 -15.35
N GLU A 265 9.20 -41.03 -14.43
CA GLU A 265 9.46 -41.36 -13.02
C GLU A 265 8.71 -40.42 -12.07
N VAL A 266 8.13 -41.01 -11.02
CA VAL A 266 7.40 -40.33 -9.95
C VAL A 266 8.25 -40.40 -8.69
N SER A 267 8.63 -39.26 -8.11
CA SER A 267 9.19 -39.24 -6.76
C SER A 267 8.96 -37.90 -6.03
N THR A 268 8.17 -38.00 -4.96
CA THR A 268 8.04 -37.14 -3.76
C THR A 268 8.59 -35.70 -3.76
N ASN A 269 7.67 -34.74 -3.61
CA ASN A 269 7.82 -33.38 -3.06
C ASN A 269 8.58 -33.35 -1.69
N PRO A 270 9.12 -32.20 -1.21
CA PRO A 270 8.62 -30.83 -1.43
C PRO A 270 9.69 -29.72 -1.67
N VAL A 271 9.23 -28.45 -1.61
CA VAL A 271 9.93 -27.15 -1.81
C VAL A 271 9.80 -26.56 -3.22
N ALA A 272 8.54 -26.30 -3.62
CA ALA A 272 8.23 -25.26 -4.60
C ALA A 272 8.25 -23.89 -3.90
N THR A 273 9.42 -23.26 -3.99
CA THR A 273 9.80 -21.85 -3.76
C THR A 273 8.70 -20.83 -3.47
N ILE A 274 8.83 -20.18 -2.31
CA ILE A 274 8.14 -18.93 -1.93
C ILE A 274 8.50 -17.76 -2.89
N GLU A 275 9.63 -17.88 -3.61
CA GLU A 275 10.15 -16.90 -4.58
C GLU A 275 9.30 -16.75 -5.86
N ASP A 276 8.42 -17.70 -6.22
CA ASP A 276 7.55 -17.58 -7.43
C ASP A 276 6.37 -16.61 -7.19
N GLU A 277 5.78 -16.63 -5.99
CA GLU A 277 4.55 -15.87 -5.67
C GLU A 277 4.80 -14.35 -5.65
N GLN A 278 5.89 -13.91 -5.00
CA GLN A 278 6.27 -12.49 -4.96
C GLN A 278 6.70 -11.98 -6.34
N GLY A 279 7.49 -12.75 -7.08
CA GLY A 279 7.95 -12.35 -8.42
C GLY A 279 6.78 -12.23 -9.41
N LEU A 280 5.84 -13.19 -9.36
CA LEU A 280 4.61 -13.12 -10.14
C LEU A 280 3.71 -11.96 -9.73
N TYR A 281 3.65 -11.63 -8.43
CA TYR A 281 2.87 -10.48 -7.95
C TYR A 281 3.40 -9.17 -8.53
N ILE A 282 4.71 -8.94 -8.41
CA ILE A 282 5.39 -7.74 -8.94
C ILE A 282 5.16 -7.63 -10.45
N ALA A 283 5.40 -8.70 -11.22
CA ALA A 283 5.21 -8.70 -12.66
C ALA A 283 3.74 -8.48 -13.09
N SER A 284 2.76 -8.84 -12.23
CA SER A 284 1.34 -8.58 -12.47
C SER A 284 0.97 -7.13 -12.14
N ALA A 285 1.55 -6.58 -11.07
CA ALA A 285 1.39 -5.17 -10.67
C ALA A 285 2.02 -4.21 -11.70
N GLU A 286 3.21 -4.49 -12.23
CA GLU A 286 3.84 -3.71 -13.31
C GLU A 286 2.92 -3.60 -14.54
N LYS A 287 2.30 -4.71 -14.94
CA LYS A 287 1.32 -4.75 -16.04
C LYS A 287 0.03 -3.98 -15.71
N PHE A 288 -0.45 -4.09 -14.47
CA PHE A 288 -1.61 -3.34 -14.00
C PHE A 288 -1.37 -1.82 -14.06
N GLU A 289 -0.19 -1.37 -13.64
CA GLU A 289 0.23 0.03 -13.76
C GLU A 289 0.41 0.47 -15.22
N ALA A 290 0.88 -0.42 -16.10
CA ALA A 290 0.94 -0.21 -17.54
C ALA A 290 -0.45 -0.23 -18.25
N ALA A 291 -1.54 -0.48 -17.51
CA ALA A 291 -2.89 -0.70 -18.00
C ALA A 291 -3.06 -1.92 -18.93
N GLU A 292 -2.11 -2.86 -18.88
CA GLU A 292 -2.16 -4.19 -19.52
C GLU A 292 -3.00 -5.16 -18.66
N TYR A 293 -4.28 -4.82 -18.48
CA TYR A 293 -5.16 -5.49 -17.50
C TYR A 293 -5.42 -6.96 -17.81
N ALA A 294 -5.38 -7.38 -19.09
CA ALA A 294 -5.58 -8.78 -19.49
C ALA A 294 -4.36 -9.65 -19.14
N GLU A 295 -3.17 -9.07 -19.22
CA GLU A 295 -1.90 -9.71 -18.89
C GLU A 295 -1.61 -9.66 -17.38
N ALA A 296 -2.11 -8.63 -16.68
CA ALA A 296 -2.06 -8.49 -15.23
C ALA A 296 -2.98 -9.49 -14.52
N VAL A 297 -4.24 -9.61 -14.97
CA VAL A 297 -5.24 -10.47 -14.32
C VAL A 297 -4.80 -11.93 -14.32
N ALA A 298 -4.20 -12.45 -15.40
CA ALA A 298 -3.73 -13.83 -15.47
C ALA A 298 -2.71 -14.20 -14.36
N GLY A 299 -1.84 -13.27 -13.95
CA GLY A 299 -0.89 -13.49 -12.87
C GLY A 299 -1.52 -13.33 -11.49
N PHE A 300 -2.38 -12.31 -11.31
CA PHE A 300 -3.15 -12.13 -10.08
C PHE A 300 -4.10 -13.30 -9.79
N GLU A 301 -4.79 -13.85 -10.81
CA GLU A 301 -5.63 -15.04 -10.65
C GLU A 301 -4.80 -16.26 -10.21
N LYS A 302 -3.64 -16.50 -10.83
CA LYS A 302 -2.75 -17.60 -10.42
C LYS A 302 -2.39 -17.48 -8.93
N ILE A 303 -2.14 -16.27 -8.41
CA ILE A 303 -1.86 -16.04 -6.98
C ILE A 303 -3.12 -16.17 -6.12
N ALA A 304 -4.24 -15.55 -6.50
CA ALA A 304 -5.51 -15.66 -5.80
C ALA A 304 -5.90 -17.13 -5.54
N LEU A 305 -5.70 -17.99 -6.54
CA LEU A 305 -6.09 -19.39 -6.52
C LEU A 305 -5.04 -20.31 -5.90
N SER A 306 -3.76 -20.20 -6.28
CA SER A 306 -2.70 -21.13 -5.86
C SER A 306 -1.67 -20.56 -4.88
N GLY A 307 -1.76 -19.27 -4.55
CA GLY A 307 -0.91 -18.58 -3.59
C GLY A 307 -1.05 -19.10 -2.16
N LYS A 308 0.00 -18.88 -1.37
CA LYS A 308 0.20 -19.39 -0.01
C LYS A 308 0.40 -18.28 1.01
N GLN A 309 0.85 -17.11 0.58
CA GLN A 309 1.06 -15.96 1.46
C GLN A 309 -0.19 -15.09 1.43
N GLU A 310 -0.87 -15.01 2.56
CA GLU A 310 -2.16 -14.31 2.71
C GLU A 310 -2.15 -12.88 2.16
N ARG A 311 -1.05 -12.16 2.37
CA ARG A 311 -0.80 -10.85 1.79
C ARG A 311 -0.92 -10.85 0.26
N PHE A 312 -0.11 -11.64 -0.44
CA PHE A 312 -0.15 -11.68 -1.91
C PHE A 312 -1.46 -12.25 -2.43
N VAL A 313 -2.08 -13.22 -1.75
CA VAL A 313 -3.40 -13.76 -2.09
C VAL A 313 -4.47 -12.67 -2.02
N SER A 314 -4.57 -11.95 -0.90
CA SER A 314 -5.58 -10.88 -0.72
C SER A 314 -5.36 -9.71 -1.67
N GLU A 315 -4.13 -9.19 -1.78
CA GLU A 315 -3.81 -8.11 -2.73
C GLU A 315 -4.14 -8.53 -4.17
N SER A 316 -3.76 -9.75 -4.59
CA SER A 316 -4.06 -10.26 -5.93
C SER A 316 -5.55 -10.47 -6.20
N ILE A 317 -6.35 -10.86 -5.21
CA ILE A 317 -7.80 -10.97 -5.38
C ILE A 317 -8.42 -9.60 -5.68
N PHE A 318 -7.99 -8.57 -4.95
CA PHE A 318 -8.44 -7.20 -5.19
C PHE A 318 -8.00 -6.67 -6.55
N PHE A 319 -6.72 -6.85 -6.92
CA PHE A 319 -6.23 -6.38 -8.21
C PHE A 319 -6.75 -7.20 -9.40
N ALA A 320 -7.07 -8.49 -9.23
CA ALA A 320 -7.82 -9.26 -10.23
C ALA A 320 -9.23 -8.69 -10.44
N ALA A 321 -9.94 -8.38 -9.36
CA ALA A 321 -11.26 -7.75 -9.44
C ALA A 321 -11.23 -6.39 -10.16
N GLN A 322 -10.29 -5.52 -9.78
CA GLN A 322 -10.08 -4.25 -10.48
C GLN A 322 -9.69 -4.46 -11.95
N SER A 323 -8.82 -5.43 -12.28
CA SER A 323 -8.43 -5.72 -13.67
C SER A 323 -9.64 -6.10 -14.52
N TYR A 324 -10.50 -6.98 -14.00
CA TYR A 324 -11.75 -7.35 -14.67
C TYR A 324 -12.73 -6.18 -14.80
N GLU A 325 -12.84 -5.31 -13.78
CA GLU A 325 -13.67 -4.10 -13.85
C GLU A 325 -13.17 -3.14 -14.95
N ARG A 326 -11.85 -2.97 -15.10
CA ARG A 326 -11.24 -2.15 -16.17
C ARG A 326 -11.47 -2.74 -17.56
N LEU A 327 -11.47 -4.07 -17.66
CA LEU A 327 -11.85 -4.83 -18.86
C LEU A 327 -13.37 -4.84 -19.13
N LYS A 328 -14.19 -4.35 -18.17
CA LYS A 328 -15.66 -4.40 -18.17
C LYS A 328 -16.27 -5.80 -18.11
N ASP A 329 -15.47 -6.80 -17.69
CA ASP A 329 -15.94 -8.13 -17.31
C ASP A 329 -16.50 -8.05 -15.88
N PHE A 330 -17.70 -7.46 -15.76
CA PHE A 330 -18.32 -7.21 -14.46
C PHE A 330 -18.67 -8.51 -13.73
N ASP A 331 -18.94 -9.61 -14.43
CA ASP A 331 -19.23 -10.91 -13.84
C ASP A 331 -18.03 -11.42 -13.03
N LYS A 332 -16.83 -11.38 -13.62
CA LYS A 332 -15.61 -11.78 -12.91
C LYS A 332 -15.16 -10.72 -11.89
N ALA A 333 -15.34 -9.43 -12.16
CA ALA A 333 -15.07 -8.40 -11.16
C ALA A 333 -15.90 -8.63 -9.89
N ILE A 334 -17.21 -8.91 -10.04
CA ILE A 334 -18.11 -9.28 -8.95
C ILE A 334 -17.61 -10.54 -8.24
N LYS A 335 -17.22 -11.60 -8.96
CA LYS A 335 -16.69 -12.84 -8.39
C LYS A 335 -15.48 -12.57 -7.48
N TYR A 336 -14.48 -11.83 -7.95
CA TYR A 336 -13.26 -11.56 -7.18
C TYR A 336 -13.47 -10.55 -6.04
N TYR A 337 -14.27 -9.48 -6.22
CA TYR A 337 -14.60 -8.60 -5.09
C TYR A 337 -15.44 -9.34 -4.03
N SER A 338 -16.39 -10.19 -4.42
CA SER A 338 -17.14 -11.05 -3.49
C SER A 338 -16.19 -11.96 -2.70
N MET A 339 -15.21 -12.55 -3.39
CA MET A 339 -14.17 -13.36 -2.74
C MET A 339 -13.33 -12.54 -1.75
N TYR A 340 -13.03 -11.28 -2.04
CA TYR A 340 -12.33 -10.40 -1.08
C TYR A 340 -13.17 -10.15 0.18
N VAL A 341 -14.43 -9.70 0.03
CA VAL A 341 -15.26 -9.25 1.17
C VAL A 341 -15.75 -10.38 2.07
N GLU A 342 -15.66 -11.63 1.62
CA GLU A 342 -15.97 -12.82 2.43
C GLU A 342 -14.74 -13.41 3.14
N PHE A 343 -13.53 -13.34 2.55
CA PHE A 343 -12.31 -13.93 3.13
C PHE A 343 -11.38 -12.93 3.82
N PHE A 344 -11.42 -11.67 3.42
CA PHE A 344 -10.51 -10.61 3.87
C PHE A 344 -11.29 -9.39 4.37
N SER A 345 -12.37 -9.62 5.13
CA SER A 345 -13.27 -8.60 5.69
C SER A 345 -12.67 -7.71 6.80
N SER A 346 -11.36 -7.78 7.00
CA SER A 346 -10.57 -6.82 7.78
C SER A 346 -9.25 -6.47 7.08
N GLY A 347 -9.13 -6.78 5.79
CA GLY A 347 -7.98 -6.47 4.95
C GLY A 347 -7.98 -5.03 4.46
N HIS A 348 -6.83 -4.59 3.94
CA HIS A 348 -6.58 -3.19 3.55
C HIS A 348 -7.56 -2.63 2.50
N TYR A 349 -8.21 -3.48 1.69
CA TYR A 349 -9.16 -3.08 0.65
C TYR A 349 -10.60 -3.52 0.94
N SER A 350 -10.99 -3.66 2.20
CA SER A 350 -12.31 -4.22 2.55
C SER A 350 -13.47 -3.32 2.15
N ASP A 351 -13.36 -2.01 2.42
CA ASP A 351 -14.39 -1.02 2.08
C ASP A 351 -14.31 -0.61 0.60
N ASP A 352 -13.10 -0.52 0.03
CA ASP A 352 -12.88 -0.48 -1.43
C ASP A 352 -13.63 -1.62 -2.14
N SER A 353 -13.45 -2.85 -1.68
CA SER A 353 -14.04 -4.04 -2.32
C SER A 353 -15.56 -4.06 -2.16
N LEU A 354 -16.11 -3.67 -1.01
CA LEU A 354 -17.56 -3.54 -0.82
C LEU A 354 -18.15 -2.42 -1.70
N TYR A 355 -17.46 -1.28 -1.81
CA TYR A 355 -17.88 -0.18 -2.68
C TYR A 355 -17.88 -0.60 -4.15
N SER A 356 -16.76 -1.14 -4.64
CA SER A 356 -16.62 -1.55 -6.05
C SER A 356 -17.52 -2.74 -6.40
N LEU A 357 -17.73 -3.70 -5.49
CA LEU A 357 -18.74 -4.75 -5.65
C LEU A 357 -20.15 -4.18 -5.77
N GLY A 358 -20.50 -3.24 -4.90
CA GLY A 358 -21.78 -2.54 -4.95
C GLY A 358 -21.99 -1.75 -6.25
N LEU A 359 -20.93 -1.14 -6.79
CA LEU A 359 -20.95 -0.45 -8.08
C LEU A 359 -21.00 -1.40 -9.28
N ALA A 360 -20.30 -2.55 -9.23
CA ALA A 360 -20.31 -3.55 -10.29
C ALA A 360 -21.71 -4.18 -10.43
N TYR A 361 -22.37 -4.51 -9.31
CA TYR A 361 -23.79 -4.93 -9.33
C TYR A 361 -24.70 -3.84 -9.91
N TYR A 362 -24.48 -2.56 -9.56
CA TYR A 362 -25.25 -1.45 -10.14
C TYR A 362 -25.04 -1.34 -11.66
N ALA A 363 -23.81 -1.52 -12.14
CA ALA A 363 -23.47 -1.46 -13.56
C ALA A 363 -24.10 -2.61 -14.37
N GLN A 364 -24.28 -3.79 -13.75
CA GLN A 364 -25.04 -4.90 -14.34
C GLN A 364 -26.57 -4.74 -14.23
N GLY A 365 -27.06 -3.76 -13.47
CA GLY A 365 -28.49 -3.57 -13.20
C GLY A 365 -29.05 -4.43 -12.06
N ASP A 366 -28.21 -5.19 -11.34
CA ASP A 366 -28.60 -5.90 -10.11
C ASP A 366 -28.68 -4.92 -8.93
N LYS A 367 -29.75 -4.13 -8.95
CA LYS A 367 -29.98 -3.04 -8.00
C LYS A 367 -30.19 -3.55 -6.58
N GLU A 368 -30.84 -4.70 -6.39
CA GLU A 368 -31.07 -5.28 -5.07
C GLU A 368 -29.75 -5.68 -4.42
N LYS A 369 -28.88 -6.43 -5.12
CA LYS A 369 -27.56 -6.78 -4.58
C LYS A 369 -26.71 -5.53 -4.36
N SER A 370 -26.68 -4.60 -5.32
CA SER A 370 -25.97 -3.32 -5.19
C SER A 370 -26.34 -2.58 -3.92
N GLN A 371 -27.64 -2.37 -3.67
CA GLN A 371 -28.10 -1.70 -2.46
C GLN A 371 -27.78 -2.49 -1.19
N SER A 372 -27.86 -3.82 -1.22
CA SER A 372 -27.53 -4.65 -0.06
C SER A 372 -26.05 -4.55 0.33
N THR A 373 -25.14 -4.59 -0.66
CA THR A 373 -23.69 -4.46 -0.47
C THR A 373 -23.30 -3.05 -0.04
N LEU A 374 -23.93 -2.01 -0.61
CA LEU A 374 -23.65 -0.63 -0.22
C LEU A 374 -24.24 -0.29 1.17
N LYS A 375 -25.34 -0.91 1.58
CA LYS A 375 -25.84 -0.86 2.97
C LYS A 375 -24.92 -1.62 3.93
N ARG A 376 -24.28 -2.71 3.47
CA ARG A 376 -23.26 -3.45 4.23
C ARG A 376 -22.01 -2.57 4.47
N LEU A 377 -21.50 -1.92 3.43
CA LEU A 377 -20.43 -0.90 3.53
C LEU A 377 -20.74 0.15 4.61
N MET A 378 -21.92 0.77 4.57
CA MET A 378 -22.33 1.79 5.56
C MET A 378 -22.44 1.27 7.00
N ARG A 379 -22.64 -0.03 7.20
CA ARG A 379 -22.77 -0.67 8.52
C ARG A 379 -21.42 -1.12 9.09
N GLU A 380 -20.57 -1.67 8.24
CA GLU A 380 -19.30 -2.29 8.64
C GLU A 380 -18.14 -1.27 8.64
N TYR A 381 -18.21 -0.23 7.80
CA TYR A 381 -17.17 0.81 7.66
C TYR A 381 -17.81 2.21 7.68
N PRO A 382 -18.47 2.63 8.77
CA PRO A 382 -19.27 3.86 8.81
C PRO A 382 -18.50 5.15 8.49
N ASP A 383 -17.18 5.14 8.70
CA ASP A 383 -16.26 6.26 8.42
C ASP A 383 -15.59 6.18 7.03
N SER A 384 -15.92 5.18 6.21
CA SER A 384 -15.34 5.00 4.88
C SER A 384 -15.62 6.18 3.94
N MET A 385 -14.57 6.66 3.27
CA MET A 385 -14.64 7.71 2.23
C MET A 385 -15.59 7.36 1.08
N PHE A 386 -15.89 6.08 0.89
CA PHE A 386 -16.82 5.61 -0.13
C PHE A 386 -18.29 5.89 0.20
N ILE A 387 -18.65 6.31 1.43
CA ILE A 387 -20.03 6.67 1.84
C ILE A 387 -20.42 8.09 1.36
N ASN A 388 -20.22 8.30 0.07
CA ASN A 388 -20.43 9.55 -0.65
C ASN A 388 -21.86 9.68 -1.21
N SER A 389 -22.12 10.77 -1.94
CA SER A 389 -23.43 11.05 -2.54
C SER A 389 -23.87 10.01 -3.59
N LYS A 390 -22.94 9.39 -4.33
CA LYS A 390 -23.26 8.32 -5.30
C LYS A 390 -23.82 7.09 -4.58
N VAL A 391 -23.17 6.64 -3.50
CA VAL A 391 -23.64 5.52 -2.67
C VAL A 391 -25.01 5.79 -2.08
N LYS A 392 -25.19 6.97 -1.47
CA LYS A 392 -26.47 7.41 -0.89
C LYS A 392 -27.57 7.46 -1.95
N ASN A 393 -27.30 7.96 -3.15
CA ASN A 393 -28.26 7.98 -4.25
C ASN A 393 -28.66 6.58 -4.71
N ILE A 394 -27.71 5.64 -4.88
CA ILE A 394 -28.01 4.25 -5.29
C ILE A 394 -28.90 3.56 -4.24
N ILE A 395 -28.63 3.78 -2.95
CA ILE A 395 -29.39 3.23 -1.82
C ILE A 395 -30.82 3.78 -1.74
N LEU A 396 -31.05 5.03 -2.18
CA LEU A 396 -32.33 5.74 -2.09
C LEU A 396 -33.19 5.67 -3.35
N GLN A 397 -32.73 5.01 -4.42
CA GLN A 397 -33.56 4.77 -5.60
C GLN A 397 -34.50 3.58 -5.35
N ASP A 398 -35.82 3.81 -5.42
CA ASP A 398 -36.85 2.76 -5.49
C ASP A 398 -36.81 2.05 -6.86
#